data_AF-S0EXT3-F1
#
_entry.id   AF-S0EXT3-F1
#
_cell.length_a   1.000
_cell.length_b   1.000
_cell.length_c   1.000
_cell.angle_alpha   90.00
_cell.angle_beta   90.00
_cell.angle_gamma   90.00
#
_symmetry.space_group_name_H-M   'P 1'
#
loop_
_entity.id
_entity.type
_entity.pdbx_description
1 polymer ?
#
loop_
_entity_poly.entity_id
_entity_poly.type
_entity_poly.pdbx_seq_one_letter_code
_entity_poly.pdbx_strand_id
1 'polypeptide(L)'
;MADLSPPDQGILHGSGVVGLLREIFHPITNKTLLVLYIAGVLFACFVLFLVLQLIPVPARRHVIRFVTFIGGLFYALEFFLPVAKSGPHADQNVLTPYTTAFGNISQAIVGFTIGLGVINLFQVHLGRLVKRTGDAMFSLAFFLSFFAMLLVSLWNHSHSNALSKALNHILFDGLLQSLDATMFSLIAFYIASAAYRAFRVRSLEATILLVTALVVMLGQIPVGTYLTHTLPAPLRVENIRHWILTQANVAVIRAIAFGLDIGALAMSLRIWLGLERGNYFD
;
A
#
# COMPACT_ATOMS: atom_id res chain seq x y z
N MET A 1 26.49 18.74 39.72
CA MET A 1 27.21 19.49 38.67
C MET A 1 28.04 18.48 37.90
N ALA A 2 27.48 17.97 36.81
CA ALA A 2 28.21 17.21 35.81
C ALA A 2 27.72 17.73 34.47
N ASP A 3 28.66 18.33 33.75
CA ASP A 3 28.50 18.97 32.46
C ASP A 3 28.07 17.92 31.41
N LEU A 4 26.96 18.19 30.73
CA LEU A 4 26.38 17.35 29.68
C LEU A 4 26.40 18.11 28.34
N SER A 5 27.52 18.73 28.01
CA SER A 5 27.82 19.14 26.63
C SER A 5 28.06 17.88 25.76
N PRO A 6 27.36 17.70 24.63
CA PRO A 6 27.66 16.61 23.70
C PRO A 6 29.05 16.80 23.09
N PRO A 7 29.80 15.72 22.82
CA PRO A 7 31.16 15.81 22.31
C PRO A 7 31.16 16.40 20.90
N ASP A 8 32.07 17.36 20.68
CA ASP A 8 32.38 17.95 19.38
C ASP A 8 32.68 16.85 18.35
N GLN A 9 31.71 16.55 17.50
CA GLN A 9 31.92 15.72 16.33
C GLN A 9 32.64 16.57 15.29
N GLY A 10 33.96 16.38 15.25
CA GLY A 10 34.86 16.97 14.26
C GLY A 10 34.34 16.81 12.83
N ILE A 11 33.95 17.93 12.26
CA ILE A 11 34.28 18.40 10.91
C ILE A 11 34.77 17.31 9.96
N LEU A 12 33.85 16.73 9.19
CA LEU A 12 34.14 16.30 7.83
C LEU A 12 33.29 17.15 6.89
N HIS A 13 33.91 18.22 6.38
CA HIS A 13 33.42 19.00 5.24
C HIS A 13 33.22 18.06 4.05
N GLY A 14 32.00 17.56 3.87
CA GLY A 14 31.60 16.89 2.64
C GLY A 14 31.44 17.93 1.53
N SER A 15 32.54 18.27 0.84
CA SER A 15 32.51 19.12 -0.35
C SER A 15 31.79 18.40 -1.49
N GLY A 16 30.50 18.69 -1.69
CA GLY A 16 29.70 18.12 -2.75
C GLY A 16 28.19 18.32 -2.55
N VAL A 17 27.39 17.72 -3.42
CA VAL A 17 25.90 17.77 -3.39
C VAL A 17 25.34 17.31 -2.04
N VAL A 18 26.03 16.40 -1.33
CA VAL A 18 25.67 15.95 0.03
C VAL A 18 25.74 17.09 1.06
N GLY A 19 26.77 17.93 0.99
CA GLY A 19 26.93 19.09 1.87
C GLY A 19 25.83 20.13 1.61
N LEU A 20 25.57 20.42 0.33
CA LEU A 20 24.46 21.29 -0.07
C LEU A 20 23.10 20.75 0.38
N LEU A 21 22.83 19.46 0.23
CA LEU A 21 21.57 18.87 0.67
C LEU A 21 21.43 18.88 2.20
N ARG A 22 22.51 18.65 2.95
CA ARG A 22 22.46 18.78 4.43
C ARG A 22 22.26 20.22 4.90
N GLU A 23 22.85 21.20 4.21
CA GLU A 23 22.57 22.61 4.49
C GLU A 23 21.13 23.00 4.13
N ILE A 24 20.52 22.40 3.12
CA ILE A 24 19.12 22.67 2.76
C ILE A 24 18.14 22.00 3.74
N PHE A 25 18.46 20.82 4.27
CA PHE A 25 17.56 20.00 5.08
C PHE A 25 18.01 19.83 6.56
N HIS A 26 18.47 20.90 7.20
CA HIS A 26 18.72 20.89 8.65
C HIS A 26 17.46 21.34 9.43
N PRO A 27 17.17 20.75 10.60
CA PRO A 27 16.02 21.16 11.42
C PRO A 27 16.24 22.57 11.98
N ILE A 28 15.55 23.56 11.41
CA ILE A 28 15.62 24.96 11.82
C ILE A 28 14.78 25.15 13.09
N THR A 29 15.44 25.37 14.24
CA THR A 29 14.76 25.61 15.53
C THR A 29 14.24 27.06 15.66
N ASN A 30 14.75 27.99 14.85
CA ASN A 30 14.33 29.39 14.90
C ASN A 30 13.00 29.60 14.16
N LYS A 31 11.96 30.02 14.90
CA LYS A 31 10.60 30.22 14.39
C LYS A 31 10.53 31.15 13.17
N THR A 32 11.34 32.21 13.13
CA THR A 32 11.32 33.18 12.02
C THR A 32 11.93 32.61 10.73
N LEU A 33 13.04 31.89 10.83
CA LEU A 33 13.66 31.21 9.70
C LEU A 33 12.78 30.07 9.17
N LEU A 34 12.10 29.35 10.06
CA LEU A 34 11.13 28.32 9.66
C LEU A 34 9.94 28.92 8.89
N VAL A 35 9.39 30.04 9.34
CA VAL A 35 8.31 30.75 8.63
C VAL A 35 8.78 31.26 7.27
N LEU A 36 9.98 31.84 7.18
CA LEU A 36 10.57 32.29 5.91
C LEU A 36 10.80 31.12 4.94
N TYR A 37 11.26 29.96 5.45
CA TYR A 37 11.46 28.77 4.64
C TYR A 37 10.13 28.24 4.09
N ILE A 38 9.09 28.14 4.93
CA ILE A 38 7.74 27.74 4.49
C ILE A 38 7.19 28.71 3.45
N ALA A 39 7.32 30.02 3.68
CA ALA A 39 6.87 31.04 2.73
C ALA A 39 7.62 30.93 1.39
N GLY A 40 8.94 30.71 1.44
CA GLY A 40 9.76 30.49 0.25
C GLY A 40 9.37 29.23 -0.53
N VAL A 41 9.11 28.11 0.16
CA VAL A 41 8.64 26.86 -0.46
C VAL A 41 7.26 27.05 -1.08
N LEU A 42 6.31 27.70 -0.40
CA LEU A 42 4.99 28.00 -0.95
C LEU A 42 5.07 28.89 -2.19
N PHE A 43 5.93 29.90 -2.17
CA PHE A 43 6.17 30.75 -3.33
C PHE A 43 6.77 29.95 -4.50
N ALA A 44 7.78 29.11 -4.24
CA ALA A 44 8.37 28.24 -5.25
C ALA A 44 7.34 27.27 -5.85
N CYS A 45 6.49 26.67 -5.02
CA CYS A 45 5.39 25.82 -5.46
C CYS A 45 4.37 26.58 -6.32
N PHE A 46 4.02 27.81 -5.94
CA PHE A 46 3.10 28.66 -6.69
C PHE A 46 3.68 29.06 -8.06
N VAL A 47 4.97 29.44 -8.10
CA VAL A 47 5.68 29.74 -9.35
C VAL A 47 5.76 28.49 -10.23
N LEU A 48 6.12 27.33 -9.67
CA LEU A 48 6.15 26.07 -10.40
C LEU A 48 4.77 25.72 -10.98
N PHE A 49 3.71 25.92 -10.19
CA PHE A 49 2.34 25.71 -10.64
C PHE A 49 1.96 26.62 -11.82
N LEU A 50 2.28 27.92 -11.74
CA LEU A 50 2.06 28.86 -12.85
C LEU A 50 2.86 28.46 -14.10
N VAL A 51 4.13 28.09 -13.95
CA VAL A 51 4.97 27.60 -15.05
C VAL A 51 4.34 26.35 -15.69
N LEU A 52 3.86 25.41 -14.88
CA LEU A 52 3.18 24.21 -15.38
C LEU A 52 1.85 24.51 -16.09
N GLN A 53 1.16 25.59 -15.74
CA GLN A 53 -0.04 26.04 -16.44
C GLN A 53 0.26 26.69 -17.79
N LEU A 54 1.42 27.34 -17.93
CA LEU A 54 1.90 27.93 -19.19
C LEU A 54 2.34 26.86 -20.20
N ILE A 55 2.69 25.66 -19.74
CA ILE A 55 3.09 24.54 -20.61
C ILE A 55 1.86 23.96 -21.34
N PRO A 56 1.90 23.83 -22.68
CA PRO A 56 0.85 23.18 -23.46
C PRO A 56 0.56 21.75 -22.96
N VAL A 57 -0.72 21.35 -22.98
CA VAL A 57 -1.19 20.02 -22.56
C VAL A 57 -0.32 18.85 -23.07
N PRO A 58 0.09 18.77 -24.35
CA PRO A 58 0.92 17.66 -24.82
C PRO A 58 2.32 17.65 -24.20
N ALA A 59 2.95 18.81 -24.02
CA ALA A 59 4.30 18.92 -23.44
C ALA A 59 4.29 18.59 -21.93
N ARG A 60 3.26 19.02 -21.21
CA ARG A 60 3.07 18.72 -19.78
C ARG A 60 3.05 17.20 -19.51
N ARG A 61 2.47 16.42 -20.43
CA ARG A 61 2.48 14.94 -20.35
C ARG A 61 3.90 14.36 -20.39
N HIS A 62 4.75 14.86 -21.27
CA HIS A 62 6.14 14.39 -21.36
C HIS A 62 6.94 14.77 -20.12
N VAL A 63 6.73 15.99 -19.60
CA VAL A 63 7.36 16.44 -18.35
C VAL A 63 6.95 15.54 -17.18
N ILE A 64 5.65 15.27 -17.00
CA ILE A 64 5.17 14.40 -15.91
C ILE A 64 5.78 13.01 -16.02
N ARG A 65 5.72 12.38 -17.20
CA ARG A 65 6.32 11.04 -17.42
C ARG A 65 7.82 11.03 -17.12
N PHE A 66 8.54 12.05 -17.56
CA PHE A 66 9.98 12.16 -17.31
C PHE A 66 10.28 12.30 -15.82
N VAL A 67 9.59 13.19 -15.11
CA VAL A 67 9.80 13.39 -13.67
C VAL A 67 9.45 12.13 -12.88
N THR A 68 8.32 11.48 -13.17
CA THR A 68 7.93 10.21 -12.53
C THR A 68 8.93 9.08 -12.84
N PHE A 69 9.43 9.04 -14.08
CA PHE A 69 10.44 8.06 -14.48
C PHE A 69 11.72 8.21 -13.66
N ILE A 70 12.26 9.43 -13.57
CA ILE A 70 13.47 9.74 -12.81
C ILE A 70 13.30 9.45 -11.31
N GLY A 71 12.14 9.79 -10.74
CA GLY A 71 11.83 9.49 -9.34
C GLY A 71 11.86 8.00 -9.03
N GLY A 72 11.24 7.16 -9.88
CA GLY A 72 11.29 5.71 -9.74
C GLY A 72 12.67 5.11 -10.06
N LEU A 73 13.41 5.71 -10.99
CA LEU A 73 14.74 5.25 -11.39
C LEU A 73 15.74 5.29 -10.24
N PHE A 74 15.63 6.29 -9.35
CA PHE A 74 16.47 6.39 -8.15
C PHE A 74 16.39 5.11 -7.30
N TYR A 75 15.19 4.68 -6.92
CA TYR A 75 14.99 3.48 -6.10
C TYR A 75 15.37 2.20 -6.84
N ALA A 76 15.10 2.12 -8.15
CA ALA A 76 15.52 0.97 -8.94
C ALA A 76 17.06 0.85 -8.96
N LEU A 77 17.77 1.95 -9.20
CA LEU A 77 19.24 1.96 -9.20
C LEU A 77 19.79 1.66 -7.81
N GLU A 78 19.21 2.23 -6.75
CA GLU A 78 19.63 1.95 -5.38
C GLU A 78 19.45 0.48 -5.02
N PHE A 79 18.40 -0.18 -5.49
CA PHE A 79 18.19 -1.61 -5.26
C PHE A 79 19.14 -2.51 -6.06
N PHE A 80 19.40 -2.20 -7.34
CA PHE A 80 20.20 -3.05 -8.22
C PHE A 80 21.71 -2.81 -8.13
N LEU A 81 22.16 -1.66 -7.61
CA LEU A 81 23.59 -1.38 -7.48
C LEU A 81 24.21 -2.22 -6.35
N PRO A 82 25.40 -2.82 -6.58
CA PRO A 82 26.05 -3.65 -5.58
C PRO A 82 26.44 -2.82 -4.35
N VAL A 83 26.18 -3.38 -3.18
CA VAL A 83 26.59 -2.79 -1.89
C VAL A 83 28.03 -3.13 -1.56
N ALA A 84 28.70 -2.25 -0.82
CA ALA A 84 30.03 -2.50 -0.31
C ALA A 84 30.01 -3.66 0.69
N LYS A 85 30.83 -4.69 0.46
CA LYS A 85 30.88 -5.91 1.29
C LYS A 85 31.66 -5.74 2.60
N SER A 86 32.47 -4.69 2.72
CA SER A 86 33.35 -4.46 3.87
C SER A 86 33.78 -2.99 3.96
N GLY A 87 34.09 -2.51 5.16
CA GLY A 87 34.57 -1.15 5.43
C GLY A 87 33.55 -0.27 6.17
N PRO A 88 33.84 1.04 6.36
CA PRO A 88 32.99 1.96 7.13
C PRO A 88 31.57 2.18 6.55
N HIS A 89 31.36 1.79 5.29
CA HIS A 89 30.08 1.88 4.58
C HIS A 89 29.60 0.48 4.14
N ALA A 90 29.88 -0.56 4.92
CA ALA A 90 29.34 -1.89 4.68
C ALA A 90 27.80 -1.83 4.55
N ASP A 91 27.25 -2.59 3.59
CA ASP A 91 25.82 -2.63 3.24
C ASP A 91 25.26 -1.36 2.57
N GLN A 92 26.11 -0.43 2.14
CA GLN A 92 25.69 0.77 1.42
C GLN A 92 26.26 0.82 0.00
N ASN A 93 25.51 1.46 -0.90
CA ASN A 93 25.98 1.85 -2.23
C ASN A 93 26.05 3.39 -2.34
N VAL A 94 26.41 3.89 -3.54
CA VAL A 94 26.57 5.33 -3.79
C VAL A 94 25.27 6.14 -3.65
N LEU A 95 24.11 5.49 -3.76
CA LEU A 95 22.79 6.12 -3.67
C LEU A 95 22.17 5.99 -2.27
N THR A 96 22.58 4.99 -1.48
CA THR A 96 22.05 4.73 -0.13
C THR A 96 22.04 5.96 0.78
N PRO A 97 23.07 6.83 0.82
CA PRO A 97 23.04 8.05 1.66
C PRO A 97 21.92 9.04 1.30
N TYR A 98 21.39 9.00 0.08
CA TYR A 98 20.33 9.89 -0.39
C TYR A 98 18.92 9.31 -0.21
N THR A 99 18.80 8.06 0.20
CA THR A 99 17.50 7.38 0.40
C THR A 99 16.62 8.10 1.41
N THR A 100 17.19 8.69 2.46
CA THR A 100 16.45 9.48 3.45
C THR A 100 15.87 10.76 2.82
N ALA A 101 16.64 11.46 1.98
CA ALA A 101 16.17 12.67 1.31
C ALA A 101 15.04 12.37 0.31
N PHE A 102 15.23 11.37 -0.54
CA PHE A 102 14.19 10.90 -1.47
C PHE A 102 12.97 10.35 -0.73
N GLY A 103 13.18 9.62 0.37
CA GLY A 103 12.12 9.09 1.22
C GLY A 103 11.24 10.18 1.82
N ASN A 104 11.83 11.28 2.30
CA ASN A 104 11.09 12.43 2.80
C ASN A 104 10.23 13.09 1.71
N ILE A 105 10.76 13.20 0.49
CA ILE A 105 10.00 13.70 -0.67
C ILE A 105 8.83 12.75 -0.98
N SER A 106 9.08 11.44 -1.04
CA SER A 106 8.05 10.43 -1.28
C SER A 106 6.95 10.43 -0.22
N GLN A 107 7.30 10.59 1.07
CA GLN A 107 6.33 10.71 2.15
C GLN A 107 5.44 11.96 1.98
N ALA A 108 6.01 13.09 1.58
CA ALA A 108 5.23 14.29 1.27
C ALA A 108 4.26 14.04 0.10
N ILE A 109 4.73 13.42 -0.99
CA ILE A 109 3.89 13.05 -2.14
C ILE A 109 2.73 12.12 -1.72
N VAL A 110 3.01 11.10 -0.89
CA VAL A 110 1.97 10.19 -0.36
C VAL A 110 0.94 10.96 0.46
N GLY A 111 1.37 11.89 1.32
CA GLY A 111 0.48 12.77 2.08
C GLY A 111 -0.47 13.58 1.18
N PHE A 112 0.05 14.21 0.13
CA PHE A 112 -0.78 14.92 -0.86
C PHE A 112 -1.70 13.99 -1.65
N THR A 113 -1.23 12.79 -1.98
CA THR A 113 -2.01 11.79 -2.73
C THR A 113 -3.24 11.34 -1.96
N ILE A 114 -3.13 11.14 -0.64
CA ILE A 114 -4.28 10.85 0.22
C ILE A 114 -5.31 11.98 0.13
N GLY A 115 -4.86 13.24 0.22
CA GLY A 115 -5.74 14.41 0.09
C GLY A 115 -6.46 14.46 -1.26
N LEU A 116 -5.74 14.22 -2.36
CA LEU A 116 -6.32 14.15 -3.71
C LEU A 116 -7.36 13.02 -3.83
N GLY A 117 -7.11 11.87 -3.21
CA GLY A 117 -8.06 10.76 -3.15
C GLY A 117 -9.37 11.16 -2.45
N VAL A 118 -9.27 11.83 -1.30
CA VAL A 118 -10.44 12.35 -0.57
C VAL A 118 -11.20 13.39 -1.41
N ILE A 119 -10.48 14.35 -2.01
CA ILE A 119 -11.09 15.39 -2.86
C ILE A 119 -11.83 14.75 -4.05
N ASN A 120 -11.23 13.76 -4.71
CA ASN A 120 -11.86 13.07 -5.84
C ASN A 120 -13.17 12.38 -5.41
N LEU A 121 -13.17 11.63 -4.30
CA LEU A 121 -14.37 11.00 -3.77
C LEU A 121 -15.44 12.04 -3.42
N PHE A 122 -15.05 13.14 -2.79
CA PHE A 122 -15.93 14.25 -2.46
C PHE A 122 -16.55 14.85 -3.71
N GLN A 123 -15.78 15.13 -4.76
CA GLN A 123 -16.29 15.69 -6.02
C GLN A 123 -17.32 14.76 -6.68
N VAL A 124 -17.04 13.46 -6.72
CA VAL A 124 -17.95 12.47 -7.31
C VAL A 124 -19.26 12.36 -6.52
N HIS A 125 -19.18 12.20 -5.20
CA HIS A 125 -20.37 12.04 -4.35
C HIS A 125 -21.16 13.34 -4.20
N LEU A 126 -20.49 14.49 -4.13
CA LEU A 126 -21.14 15.80 -4.13
C LEU A 126 -21.84 16.06 -5.46
N GLY A 127 -21.21 15.71 -6.59
CA GLY A 127 -21.83 15.82 -7.91
C GLY A 127 -23.12 15.00 -8.02
N ARG A 128 -23.14 13.77 -7.48
CA ARG A 128 -24.34 12.92 -7.41
C ARG A 128 -25.43 13.52 -6.52
N LEU A 129 -25.06 14.11 -5.38
CA LEU A 129 -25.99 14.73 -4.45
C LEU A 129 -26.63 16.00 -5.02
N VAL A 130 -25.83 16.87 -5.63
CA VAL A 130 -26.29 18.12 -6.27
C VAL A 130 -27.20 17.82 -7.45
N LYS A 131 -26.83 16.85 -8.29
CA LYS A 131 -27.64 16.43 -9.45
C LYS A 131 -28.84 15.55 -9.08
N ARG A 132 -29.01 15.20 -7.79
CA ARG A 132 -30.06 14.29 -7.27
C ARG A 132 -30.22 13.02 -8.11
N THR A 133 -29.10 12.37 -8.42
CA THR A 133 -29.11 11.09 -9.13
C THR A 133 -29.75 9.99 -8.27
N GLY A 134 -30.17 8.86 -8.87
CA GLY A 134 -30.73 7.72 -8.13
C GLY A 134 -29.86 7.25 -6.94
N ASP A 135 -28.53 7.41 -7.05
CA ASP A 135 -27.56 7.02 -6.02
C ASP A 135 -27.26 8.10 -4.96
N ALA A 136 -28.08 9.17 -4.89
CA ALA A 136 -27.86 10.27 -3.95
C ALA A 136 -27.90 9.80 -2.48
N MET A 137 -28.72 8.80 -2.16
CA MET A 137 -28.81 8.23 -0.80
C MET A 137 -27.49 7.59 -0.35
N PHE A 138 -26.83 6.83 -1.23
CA PHE A 138 -25.51 6.25 -0.93
C PHE A 138 -24.44 7.32 -0.77
N SER A 139 -24.56 8.42 -1.52
CA SER A 139 -23.65 9.56 -1.40
C SER A 139 -23.85 10.33 -0.08
N LEU A 140 -25.09 10.41 0.42
CA LEU A 140 -25.38 10.95 1.75
C LEU A 140 -24.78 10.07 2.85
N ALA A 141 -24.95 8.75 2.74
CA ALA A 141 -24.36 7.79 3.69
C ALA A 141 -22.83 7.93 3.73
N PHE A 142 -22.18 8.07 2.58
CA PHE A 142 -20.73 8.33 2.49
C PHE A 142 -20.31 9.55 3.33
N PHE A 143 -20.95 10.71 3.11
CA PHE A 143 -20.57 11.93 3.85
C PHE A 143 -20.84 11.80 5.35
N LEU A 144 -21.99 11.23 5.73
CA LEU A 144 -22.33 11.05 7.13
C LEU A 144 -21.33 10.13 7.83
N SER A 145 -20.99 8.99 7.23
CA SER A 145 -19.99 8.06 7.76
C SER A 145 -18.59 8.67 7.80
N PHE A 146 -18.18 9.39 6.75
CA PHE A 146 -16.88 10.05 6.71
C PHE A 146 -16.73 11.07 7.83
N PHE A 147 -17.69 12.00 7.99
CA PHE A 147 -17.63 13.02 9.03
C PHE A 147 -17.81 12.45 10.43
N ALA A 148 -18.71 11.47 10.62
CA ALA A 148 -18.86 10.79 11.91
C ALA A 148 -17.53 10.15 12.34
N MET A 149 -16.89 9.40 11.44
CA MET A 149 -15.62 8.75 11.71
C MET A 149 -14.49 9.76 11.97
N LEU A 150 -14.36 10.78 11.12
CA LEU A 150 -13.33 11.81 11.23
C LEU A 150 -13.46 12.58 12.55
N LEU A 151 -14.66 13.07 12.87
CA LEU A 151 -14.87 13.90 14.07
C LEU A 151 -14.69 13.08 15.35
N VAL A 152 -15.23 11.86 15.41
CA VAL A 152 -15.07 11.00 16.60
C VAL A 152 -13.63 10.55 16.77
N SER A 153 -12.95 10.18 15.68
CA SER A 153 -11.54 9.75 15.74
C SER A 153 -10.61 10.89 16.16
N LEU A 154 -10.80 12.10 15.61
CA LEU A 154 -10.06 13.29 16.04
C LEU A 154 -10.35 13.66 17.49
N TRP A 155 -11.60 13.56 17.93
CA TRP A 155 -11.96 13.79 19.33
C TRP A 155 -11.26 12.78 20.25
N ASN A 156 -11.33 11.48 19.94
CA ASN A 156 -10.67 10.45 20.73
C ASN A 156 -9.14 10.64 20.77
N HIS A 157 -8.53 11.06 19.65
CA HIS A 157 -7.10 11.33 19.58
C HIS A 157 -6.69 12.57 20.40
N SER A 158 -7.46 13.66 20.30
CA SER A 158 -7.14 14.92 20.96
C SER A 158 -7.47 14.92 22.46
N HIS A 159 -8.63 14.38 22.85
CA HIS A 159 -9.13 14.38 24.22
C HIS A 159 -9.85 13.06 24.52
N SER A 160 -9.07 12.00 24.78
CA SER A 160 -9.64 10.68 25.03
C SER A 160 -10.43 10.65 26.35
N ASN A 161 -11.71 10.28 26.25
CA ASN A 161 -12.62 10.06 27.38
C ASN A 161 -13.39 8.73 27.15
N ALA A 162 -14.14 8.25 28.14
CA ALA A 162 -14.84 6.96 28.02
C ALA A 162 -15.82 6.91 26.82
N LEU A 163 -16.53 8.02 26.57
CA LEU A 163 -17.50 8.12 25.48
C LEU A 163 -16.83 8.14 24.10
N SER A 164 -15.80 8.95 23.90
CA SER A 164 -15.05 9.03 22.63
C SER A 164 -14.36 7.71 22.30
N LYS A 165 -13.82 7.00 23.29
CA LYS A 165 -13.28 5.64 23.10
C LYS A 165 -14.38 4.66 22.68
N ALA A 166 -15.53 4.67 23.36
CA ALA A 166 -16.65 3.80 23.01
C ALA A 166 -17.19 4.08 21.61
N LEU A 167 -17.40 5.36 21.26
CA LEU A 167 -17.86 5.75 19.92
C LEU A 167 -16.83 5.40 18.85
N ASN A 168 -15.54 5.63 19.11
CA ASN A 168 -14.48 5.29 18.17
C ASN A 168 -14.38 3.77 17.96
N HIS A 169 -14.52 2.98 19.02
CA HIS A 169 -14.56 1.51 18.94
C HIS A 169 -15.76 1.03 18.11
N ILE A 170 -16.95 1.58 18.33
CA ILE A 170 -18.16 1.23 17.56
C ILE A 170 -17.99 1.61 16.08
N LEU A 171 -17.49 2.80 15.79
CA LEU A 171 -17.32 3.26 14.40
C LEU A 171 -16.18 2.51 13.67
N PHE A 172 -15.07 2.25 14.35
CA PHE A 172 -13.91 1.59 13.75
C PHE A 172 -14.11 0.08 13.66
N ASP A 173 -14.19 -0.63 14.78
CA ASP A 173 -14.26 -2.10 14.79
C ASP A 173 -15.68 -2.58 14.44
N GLY A 174 -16.70 -1.89 14.97
CA GLY A 174 -18.10 -2.27 14.78
C GLY A 174 -18.66 -1.98 13.38
N LEU A 175 -18.26 -0.86 12.77
CA LEU A 175 -18.74 -0.48 11.44
C LEU A 175 -17.68 -0.69 10.36
N LEU A 176 -16.56 0.06 10.39
CA LEU A 176 -15.57 0.03 9.32
C LEU A 176 -15.00 -1.39 9.10
N GLN A 177 -14.45 -2.01 10.13
CA GLN A 177 -13.84 -3.34 10.03
C GLN A 177 -14.87 -4.43 9.68
N SER A 178 -16.08 -4.35 10.24
CA SER A 178 -17.14 -5.31 9.96
C SER A 178 -17.68 -5.21 8.53
N LEU A 179 -17.77 -3.99 7.98
CA LEU A 179 -18.14 -3.77 6.58
C LEU A 179 -17.03 -4.26 5.63
N ASP A 180 -15.76 -4.01 5.95
CA ASP A 180 -14.62 -4.53 5.18
C ASP A 180 -14.61 -6.07 5.17
N ALA A 181 -14.84 -6.70 6.33
CA ALA A 181 -14.97 -8.14 6.45
C ALA A 181 -16.16 -8.69 5.65
N THR A 182 -17.28 -7.96 5.60
CA THR A 182 -18.46 -8.33 4.79
C THR A 182 -18.14 -8.28 3.30
N MET A 183 -17.44 -7.24 2.84
CA MET A 183 -17.02 -7.13 1.44
C MET A 183 -16.05 -8.25 1.06
N PHE A 184 -15.07 -8.55 1.93
CA PHE A 184 -14.14 -9.66 1.74
C PHE A 184 -14.87 -11.01 1.72
N SER A 185 -15.83 -11.22 2.64
CA SER A 185 -16.65 -12.43 2.70
C SER A 185 -17.51 -12.61 1.44
N LEU A 186 -18.10 -11.54 0.90
CA LEU A 186 -18.85 -11.58 -0.36
C LEU A 186 -17.94 -11.97 -1.52
N ILE A 187 -16.73 -11.39 -1.61
CA ILE A 187 -15.75 -11.77 -2.64
C ILE A 187 -15.38 -13.25 -2.51
N ALA A 188 -15.07 -13.72 -1.31
CA ALA A 188 -14.76 -15.12 -1.05
C ALA A 188 -15.92 -16.06 -1.42
N PHE A 189 -17.16 -15.69 -1.05
CA PHE A 189 -18.37 -16.43 -1.41
C PHE A 189 -18.57 -16.49 -2.92
N TYR A 190 -18.40 -15.38 -3.64
CA TYR A 190 -18.52 -15.35 -5.10
C TYR A 190 -17.44 -16.16 -5.79
N ILE A 191 -16.19 -16.12 -5.31
CA ILE A 191 -15.10 -16.97 -5.81
C ILE A 191 -15.45 -18.44 -5.60
N ALA A 192 -15.85 -18.83 -4.39
CA ALA A 192 -16.22 -20.20 -4.07
C ALA A 192 -17.43 -20.68 -4.88
N SER A 193 -18.46 -19.83 -5.04
CA SER A 193 -19.66 -20.13 -5.83
C SER A 193 -19.34 -20.27 -7.32
N ALA A 194 -18.51 -19.39 -7.87
CA ALA A 194 -18.05 -19.48 -9.25
C ALA A 194 -17.21 -20.73 -9.49
N ALA A 195 -16.29 -21.04 -8.57
CA ALA A 195 -15.48 -22.25 -8.59
C ALA A 195 -16.36 -23.51 -8.51
N TYR A 196 -17.31 -23.57 -7.57
CA TYR A 196 -18.26 -24.68 -7.47
C TYR A 196 -19.08 -24.85 -8.75
N ARG A 197 -19.58 -23.76 -9.35
CA ARG A 197 -20.30 -23.80 -10.63
C ARG A 197 -19.40 -24.29 -11.78
N ALA A 198 -18.11 -23.96 -11.77
CA ALA A 198 -17.13 -24.48 -12.72
C ALA A 198 -16.74 -25.95 -12.45
N PHE A 199 -16.81 -26.40 -11.19
CA PHE A 199 -16.48 -27.78 -10.75
C PHE A 199 -17.69 -28.71 -10.66
N ARG A 200 -18.92 -28.26 -10.91
CA ARG A 200 -20.12 -29.09 -10.86
C ARG A 200 -20.12 -30.12 -11.99
N VAL A 201 -19.47 -31.25 -11.70
CA VAL A 201 -19.47 -32.58 -12.32
C VAL A 201 -19.80 -32.56 -13.82
N ARG A 202 -18.80 -32.21 -14.63
CA ARG A 202 -18.74 -32.58 -16.05
C ARG A 202 -17.37 -33.07 -16.51
N SER A 203 -16.33 -32.96 -15.69
CA SER A 203 -14.95 -33.29 -16.08
C SER A 203 -14.23 -34.14 -15.03
N LEU A 204 -13.25 -34.93 -15.48
CA LEU A 204 -12.47 -35.82 -14.62
C LEU A 204 -11.64 -35.02 -13.60
N GLU A 205 -11.17 -33.84 -14.00
CA GLU A 205 -10.37 -32.94 -13.15
C GLU A 205 -11.17 -32.44 -11.94
N ALA A 206 -12.44 -32.09 -12.14
CA ALA A 206 -13.31 -31.63 -11.06
C ALA A 206 -13.59 -32.74 -10.03
N THR A 207 -13.73 -34.00 -10.47
CA THR A 207 -13.90 -35.15 -9.57
C THR A 207 -12.64 -35.41 -8.75
N ILE A 208 -11.45 -35.34 -9.37
CA ILE A 208 -10.18 -35.48 -8.65
C ILE A 208 -10.07 -34.41 -7.55
N LEU A 209 -10.43 -33.16 -7.87
CA LEU A 209 -10.40 -32.05 -6.92
C LEU A 209 -11.38 -32.26 -5.76
N LEU A 210 -12.61 -32.70 -6.04
CA LEU A 210 -13.62 -33.00 -5.02
C LEU A 210 -13.16 -34.11 -4.07
N VAL A 211 -12.65 -35.22 -4.62
CA VAL A 211 -12.13 -36.34 -3.81
C VAL A 211 -10.95 -35.89 -2.97
N THR A 212 -10.03 -35.11 -3.55
CA THR A 212 -8.88 -34.54 -2.83
C THR A 212 -9.34 -33.65 -1.67
N ALA A 213 -10.33 -32.78 -1.91
CA ALA A 213 -10.90 -31.92 -0.87
C ALA A 213 -11.56 -32.73 0.26
N LEU A 214 -12.28 -33.80 -0.06
CA LEU A 214 -12.90 -34.69 0.92
C LEU A 214 -11.83 -35.37 1.78
N VAL A 215 -10.78 -35.89 1.18
CA VAL A 215 -9.64 -36.51 1.90
C VAL A 215 -8.95 -35.50 2.82
N VAL A 216 -8.70 -34.28 2.33
CA VAL A 216 -8.09 -33.21 3.13
C VAL A 216 -8.98 -32.79 4.30
N MET A 217 -10.29 -32.64 4.09
CA MET A 217 -11.23 -32.32 5.19
C MET A 217 -11.33 -33.46 6.21
N LEU A 218 -11.34 -34.71 5.76
CA LEU A 218 -11.36 -35.88 6.64
C LEU A 218 -10.08 -35.97 7.50
N GLY A 219 -8.92 -35.67 6.93
CA GLY A 219 -7.64 -35.60 7.66
C GLY A 219 -7.46 -34.37 8.55
N GLN A 220 -8.39 -33.40 8.52
CA GLN A 220 -8.38 -32.22 9.41
C GLN A 220 -9.13 -32.50 10.72
N ILE A 221 -10.08 -33.44 10.72
CA ILE A 221 -10.91 -33.76 11.88
C ILE A 221 -10.41 -35.01 12.62
N PRO A 222 -10.52 -35.06 13.97
CA PRO A 222 -10.09 -36.23 14.75
C PRO A 222 -10.76 -37.55 14.33
N VAL A 223 -11.98 -37.50 13.81
CA VAL A 223 -12.73 -38.66 13.33
C VAL A 223 -12.02 -39.37 12.17
N GLY A 224 -11.40 -38.64 11.25
CA GLY A 224 -10.65 -39.26 10.14
C GLY A 224 -9.47 -40.09 10.63
N THR A 225 -8.82 -39.60 11.70
CA THR A 225 -7.69 -40.28 12.33
C THR A 225 -8.10 -41.55 13.04
N TYR A 226 -9.26 -41.51 13.71
CA TYR A 226 -9.83 -42.69 14.35
C TYR A 226 -10.27 -43.73 13.32
N LEU A 227 -10.82 -43.33 12.17
CA LEU A 227 -11.25 -44.30 11.15
C LEU A 227 -10.10 -45.02 10.45
N THR A 228 -8.92 -44.38 10.37
CA THR A 228 -7.77 -44.92 9.62
C THR A 228 -6.61 -45.37 10.50
N HIS A 229 -6.80 -45.42 11.83
CA HIS A 229 -5.74 -45.79 12.78
C HIS A 229 -5.18 -47.20 12.56
N THR A 230 -5.98 -48.12 12.00
CA THR A 230 -5.60 -49.51 11.69
C THR A 230 -4.73 -49.64 10.45
N LEU A 231 -4.66 -48.60 9.60
CA LEU A 231 -3.87 -48.61 8.38
C LEU A 231 -2.39 -48.28 8.66
N PRO A 232 -1.47 -48.78 7.82
CA PRO A 232 -0.07 -48.38 7.87
C PRO A 232 0.09 -46.87 7.79
N ALA A 233 1.06 -46.32 8.51
CA ALA A 233 1.33 -44.88 8.59
C ALA A 233 1.18 -44.13 7.25
N PRO A 234 1.80 -44.53 6.12
CA PRO A 234 1.70 -43.76 4.87
C PRO A 234 0.28 -43.68 4.28
N LEU A 235 -0.61 -44.62 4.59
CA LEU A 235 -1.97 -44.68 4.06
C LEU A 235 -3.02 -44.04 4.98
N ARG A 236 -2.60 -43.53 6.14
CA ARG A 236 -3.49 -42.79 7.05
C ARG A 236 -3.87 -41.44 6.45
N VAL A 237 -5.13 -41.03 6.60
CA VAL A 237 -5.64 -39.81 5.94
C VAL A 237 -4.93 -38.55 6.42
N GLU A 238 -4.44 -38.53 7.67
CA GLU A 238 -3.57 -37.47 8.20
C GLU A 238 -2.31 -37.27 7.36
N ASN A 239 -1.63 -38.37 7.00
CA ASN A 239 -0.36 -38.33 6.29
C ASN A 239 -0.56 -38.01 4.81
N ILE A 240 -1.63 -38.54 4.20
CA ILE A 240 -2.03 -38.19 2.83
C ILE A 240 -2.37 -36.69 2.76
N ARG A 241 -3.17 -36.18 3.69
CA ARG A 241 -3.47 -34.74 3.80
C ARG A 241 -2.18 -33.93 3.94
N HIS A 242 -1.29 -34.32 4.85
CA HIS A 242 -0.03 -33.61 5.07
C HIS A 242 0.79 -33.55 3.78
N TRP A 243 0.93 -34.66 3.05
CA TRP A 243 1.62 -34.68 1.76
C TRP A 243 0.96 -33.77 0.72
N ILE A 244 -0.37 -33.80 0.60
CA ILE A 244 -1.13 -32.92 -0.32
C ILE A 244 -0.84 -31.44 0.01
N LEU A 245 -0.92 -31.06 1.27
CA LEU A 245 -0.78 -29.66 1.70
C LEU A 245 0.67 -29.15 1.66
N THR A 246 1.66 -30.02 1.87
CA THR A 246 3.07 -29.60 1.96
C THR A 246 3.87 -29.80 0.69
N GLN A 247 3.49 -30.74 -0.18
CA GLN A 247 4.21 -31.00 -1.42
C GLN A 247 3.42 -30.49 -2.63
N ALA A 248 2.22 -31.04 -2.86
CA ALA A 248 1.42 -30.72 -4.05
C ALA A 248 0.91 -29.26 -4.04
N ASN A 249 0.33 -28.82 -2.93
CA ASN A 249 -0.21 -27.47 -2.78
C ASN A 249 0.88 -26.39 -2.82
N VAL A 250 2.07 -26.66 -2.26
CA VAL A 250 3.17 -25.69 -2.26
C VAL A 250 3.65 -25.38 -3.67
N ALA A 251 3.65 -26.36 -4.59
CA ALA A 251 3.98 -26.11 -6.00
C ALA A 251 2.99 -25.13 -6.66
N VAL A 252 1.69 -25.30 -6.39
CA VAL A 252 0.63 -24.41 -6.91
C VAL A 252 0.74 -23.02 -6.31
N ILE A 253 0.91 -22.90 -4.99
CA ILE A 253 1.07 -21.61 -4.31
C ILE A 253 2.28 -20.85 -4.88
N ARG A 254 3.40 -21.54 -5.14
CA ARG A 254 4.58 -20.92 -5.79
C ARG A 254 4.28 -20.43 -7.20
N ALA A 255 3.53 -21.21 -7.99
CA ALA A 255 3.13 -20.79 -9.34
C ALA A 255 2.20 -19.57 -9.31
N ILE A 256 1.24 -19.53 -8.38
CA ILE A 256 0.35 -18.37 -8.19
C ILE A 256 1.15 -17.16 -7.74
N ALA A 257 2.02 -17.30 -6.75
CA ALA A 257 2.87 -16.21 -6.26
C ALA A 257 3.73 -15.64 -7.40
N PHE A 258 4.41 -16.51 -8.16
CA PHE A 258 5.20 -16.10 -9.32
C PHE A 258 4.37 -15.37 -10.38
N GLY A 259 3.16 -15.86 -10.68
CA GLY A 259 2.25 -15.20 -11.62
C GLY A 259 1.77 -13.82 -11.13
N LEU A 260 1.46 -13.71 -9.83
CA LEU A 260 1.10 -12.44 -9.19
C LEU A 260 2.26 -11.45 -9.22
N ASP A 261 3.48 -11.91 -8.92
CA ASP A 261 4.68 -11.08 -8.91
C ASP A 261 5.01 -10.54 -10.30
N ILE A 262 4.96 -11.39 -11.34
CA ILE A 262 5.15 -10.94 -12.74
C ILE A 262 4.03 -9.97 -13.14
N GLY A 263 2.78 -10.27 -12.78
CA GLY A 263 1.64 -9.39 -13.07
C GLY A 263 1.79 -8.02 -12.41
N ALA A 264 2.22 -8.00 -11.15
CA ALA A 264 2.51 -6.79 -10.40
C ALA A 264 3.67 -6.01 -11.06
N LEU A 265 4.78 -6.66 -11.41
CA LEU A 265 5.90 -6.04 -12.12
C LEU A 265 5.46 -5.43 -13.46
N ALA A 266 4.64 -6.14 -14.24
CA ALA A 266 4.13 -5.65 -15.51
C ALA A 266 3.22 -4.41 -15.32
N MET A 267 2.34 -4.42 -14.33
CA MET A 267 1.49 -3.28 -13.99
C MET A 267 2.31 -2.09 -13.48
N SER A 268 3.25 -2.32 -12.57
CA SER A 268 4.15 -1.29 -12.06
C SER A 268 4.99 -0.66 -13.18
N LEU A 269 5.53 -1.45 -14.10
CA LEU A 269 6.28 -0.93 -15.26
C LEU A 269 5.38 -0.13 -16.20
N ARG A 270 4.16 -0.59 -16.45
CA ARG A 270 3.17 0.11 -17.27
C ARG A 270 2.82 1.48 -16.68
N ILE A 271 2.62 1.56 -15.36
CA ILE A 271 2.37 2.80 -14.63
C ILE A 271 3.61 3.69 -14.64
N TRP A 272 4.80 3.13 -14.35
CA TRP A 272 6.06 3.87 -14.26
C TRP A 272 6.48 4.50 -15.60
N LEU A 273 6.26 3.80 -16.71
CA LEU A 273 6.49 4.32 -18.07
C LEU A 273 5.36 5.25 -18.56
N GLY A 274 4.27 5.38 -17.79
CA GLY A 274 3.11 6.21 -18.15
C GLY A 274 2.39 5.72 -19.41
N LEU A 275 2.41 4.41 -19.67
CA LEU A 275 1.78 3.77 -20.82
C LEU A 275 0.26 3.64 -20.67
N GLU A 276 -0.28 3.90 -19.48
CA GLU A 276 -1.72 4.02 -19.26
C GLU A 276 -2.27 5.22 -20.02
N ARG A 277 -3.06 4.93 -21.06
CA ARG A 277 -3.86 5.93 -21.77
C ARG A 277 -5.17 6.07 -21.01
N GLY A 278 -5.35 7.20 -20.33
CA GLY A 278 -6.65 7.57 -19.79
C GLY A 278 -7.52 8.14 -20.91
N ASN A 279 -8.71 7.58 -21.11
CA ASN A 279 -9.76 8.11 -22.00
C ASN A 279 -10.31 9.49 -21.55
N TYR A 280 -9.76 10.10 -20.50
CA TYR A 280 -10.29 11.33 -19.91
C TYR A 280 -9.96 12.60 -20.71
N PHE A 281 -9.14 12.50 -21.77
CA PHE A 281 -8.59 13.67 -22.47
C PHE A 281 -8.50 13.52 -24.00
N ASP A 282 -9.30 12.63 -24.59
CA ASP A 282 -9.66 12.70 -26.01
C ASP A 282 -10.98 13.45 -26.18
#